data_AF-A0A917BLH9-F1
#
_entry.id   AF-A0A917BLH9-F1
#
_cell.length_a   1.000
_cell.length_b   1.000
_cell.length_c   1.000
_cell.angle_alpha   90.00
_cell.angle_beta   90.00
_cell.angle_gamma   90.00
#
_symmetry.space_group_name_H-M   'P 1'
#
loop_
_entity.id
_entity.type
_entity.pdbx_description
1 polymer ?
#
loop_
_entity_poly.entity_id
_entity_poly.type
_entity_poly.pdbx_seq_one_letter_code
_entity_poly.pdbx_strand_id
1 'polypeptide(L)'
;MDVTEATDVEPEGGLPIGALVGRNVARLRAERRWTQIELRERWVQVGLAWPRPKLSALESGRRDAVSLGELVLMAIAFQEPLTELVRYDGPGDREIALSPASSQVTAEALASLFGGSPPTGAEVLVFGPEEGDASLVKLGTPVQADVELAVRLGVPPQEVIQTAMRLFSGNSLHQERDARAESLLELKGSDADPRAYRGHVTRELSAQVEKSLRDRGILS
;
A
#
# COMPACT_ATOMS: atom_id res chain seq x y z
N MET A 1 -2.52 41.90 -19.90
CA MET A 1 -3.33 40.68 -19.65
C MET A 1 -2.31 39.68 -19.14
N ASP A 2 -2.17 39.60 -17.82
CA ASP A 2 -1.20 38.72 -17.17
C ASP A 2 -1.75 37.30 -17.21
N VAL A 3 -1.09 36.42 -17.96
CA VAL A 3 -1.35 34.98 -17.91
C VAL A 3 -0.64 34.50 -16.66
N THR A 4 -1.39 34.30 -15.58
CA THR A 4 -0.90 33.67 -14.37
C THR A 4 -0.40 32.28 -14.75
N GLU A 5 0.92 32.15 -14.86
CA GLU A 5 1.62 30.88 -14.94
C GLU A 5 1.21 30.09 -13.69
N ALA A 6 0.34 29.11 -13.88
CA ALA A 6 0.04 28.15 -12.83
C ALA A 6 1.34 27.37 -12.60
N THR A 7 2.11 27.79 -11.61
CA THR A 7 3.14 26.96 -11.00
C THR A 7 2.45 25.70 -10.54
N ASP A 8 2.59 24.63 -11.33
CA ASP A 8 2.28 23.27 -10.93
C ASP A 8 3.14 22.97 -9.70
N VAL A 9 2.58 23.25 -8.52
CA VAL A 9 3.16 22.82 -7.26
C VAL A 9 3.11 21.31 -7.31
N GLU A 10 4.25 20.67 -7.58
CA GLU A 10 4.34 19.22 -7.51
C GLU A 10 3.89 18.81 -6.10
N PRO A 11 2.91 17.91 -5.98
CA PRO A 11 2.44 17.48 -4.68
C PRO A 11 3.63 16.95 -3.88
N GLU A 12 3.74 17.36 -2.61
CA GLU A 12 4.72 16.80 -1.68
C GLU A 12 4.44 15.29 -1.51
N GLY A 13 5.08 14.46 -2.35
CA GLY A 13 4.88 13.02 -2.40
C GLY A 13 5.31 12.40 -3.74
N GLY A 14 5.72 11.14 -3.70
CA GLY A 14 6.03 10.36 -4.91
C GLY A 14 4.87 10.32 -5.90
N LEU A 15 5.18 10.19 -7.20
CA LEU A 15 4.18 10.09 -8.26
C LEU A 15 3.34 8.81 -8.05
N PRO A 16 2.00 8.88 -7.95
CA PRO A 16 1.19 7.68 -7.83
C PRO A 16 1.41 6.75 -9.03
N ILE A 17 1.56 5.45 -8.78
CA ILE A 17 1.77 4.45 -9.85
C ILE A 17 0.67 4.52 -10.91
N GLY A 18 -0.58 4.78 -10.53
CA GLY A 18 -1.67 4.90 -11.48
C GLY A 18 -1.53 6.12 -12.41
N ALA A 19 -0.94 7.22 -11.94
CA ALA A 19 -0.65 8.39 -12.76
C ALA A 19 0.48 8.14 -13.76
N LEU A 20 1.54 7.44 -13.33
CA LEU A 20 2.63 7.00 -14.22
C LEU A 20 2.10 6.07 -15.32
N VAL A 21 1.38 5.02 -14.94
CA VAL A 21 0.78 4.05 -15.87
C VAL A 21 -0.17 4.74 -16.83
N GLY A 22 -1.02 5.65 -16.33
CA GLY A 22 -1.96 6.38 -17.16
C GLY A 22 -1.31 7.25 -18.23
N ARG A 23 -0.21 7.92 -17.90
CA ARG A 23 0.60 8.66 -18.87
C ARG A 23 1.14 7.74 -19.96
N ASN A 24 1.69 6.58 -19.59
CA ASN A 24 2.22 5.61 -20.54
C ASN A 24 1.13 4.97 -21.41
N VAL A 25 -0.04 4.67 -20.85
CA VAL A 25 -1.20 4.20 -21.62
C VAL A 25 -1.62 5.25 -22.66
N ALA A 26 -1.69 6.53 -22.27
CA ALA A 26 -2.04 7.61 -23.20
C ALA A 26 -0.99 7.76 -24.32
N ARG A 27 0.31 7.66 -23.99
CA ARG A 27 1.43 7.68 -24.94
C ARG A 27 1.35 6.52 -25.94
N LEU A 28 1.33 5.28 -25.44
CA LEU A 28 1.27 4.06 -26.26
C LEU A 28 0.02 4.03 -27.15
N ARG A 29 -1.10 4.57 -26.66
CA ARG A 29 -2.33 4.75 -27.44
C ARG A 29 -2.13 5.75 -28.58
N ALA A 30 -1.51 6.90 -28.32
CA ALA A 30 -1.26 7.93 -29.33
C ALA A 30 -0.28 7.45 -30.41
N GLU A 31 0.78 6.74 -30.04
CA GLU A 31 1.75 6.15 -30.98
C GLU A 31 1.08 5.18 -31.96
N ARG A 32 0.11 4.39 -31.48
CA ARG A 32 -0.69 3.46 -32.30
C ARG A 32 -1.87 4.13 -33.02
N ARG A 33 -2.05 5.44 -32.84
CA ARG A 33 -3.18 6.22 -33.37
C ARG A 33 -4.55 5.66 -33.00
N TRP A 34 -4.66 5.08 -31.81
CA TRP A 34 -5.93 4.55 -31.30
C TRP A 34 -6.73 5.64 -30.59
N THR A 35 -8.03 5.61 -30.81
CA THR A 35 -9.02 6.29 -29.98
C THR A 35 -9.19 5.55 -28.64
N GLN A 36 -9.76 6.22 -27.63
CA GLN A 36 -10.11 5.56 -26.37
C GLN A 36 -11.13 4.43 -26.55
N ILE A 37 -11.97 4.50 -27.59
CA ILE A 37 -12.96 3.47 -27.91
C ILE A 37 -12.25 2.20 -28.37
N GLU A 38 -11.34 2.32 -29.32
CA GLU A 38 -10.55 1.22 -29.86
C GLU A 38 -9.60 0.58 -28.83
N LEU A 39 -9.04 1.38 -27.93
CA LEU A 39 -8.24 0.86 -26.81
C LEU A 39 -9.11 0.00 -25.88
N ARG A 40 -10.30 0.50 -25.53
CA ARG A 40 -11.23 -0.23 -24.67
C ARG A 40 -11.68 -1.55 -25.32
N GLU A 41 -11.94 -1.56 -26.62
CA GLU A 41 -12.30 -2.78 -27.33
C GLU A 41 -11.20 -3.85 -27.23
N ARG A 42 -9.93 -3.45 -27.36
CA ARG A 42 -8.78 -4.35 -27.15
C ARG A 42 -8.65 -4.83 -25.71
N TRP A 43 -8.90 -3.95 -24.74
CA TRP A 43 -8.92 -4.33 -23.33
C TRP A 43 -10.01 -5.36 -23.01
N VAL A 44 -11.21 -5.20 -23.57
CA VAL A 44 -12.30 -6.18 -23.43
C VAL A 44 -11.89 -7.54 -24.01
N GLN A 45 -11.16 -7.58 -25.13
CA GLN A 45 -10.69 -8.83 -25.74
C GLN A 45 -9.72 -9.62 -24.84
N VAL A 46 -9.02 -8.96 -23.91
CA VAL A 46 -8.13 -9.61 -22.94
C VAL A 46 -8.77 -9.72 -21.54
N GLY A 47 -10.08 -9.46 -21.40
CA GLY A 47 -10.81 -9.57 -20.13
C GLY A 47 -10.77 -8.32 -19.25
N LEU A 48 -10.19 -7.21 -19.70
CA LEU A 48 -10.17 -5.93 -18.99
C LEU A 48 -11.37 -5.06 -19.39
N ALA A 49 -12.54 -5.34 -18.82
CA ALA A 49 -13.81 -4.67 -19.15
C ALA A 49 -13.97 -3.28 -18.50
N TRP A 50 -12.98 -2.40 -18.63
CA TRP A 50 -13.05 -1.06 -18.05
C TRP A 50 -14.03 -0.14 -18.80
N PRO A 51 -14.92 0.58 -18.09
CA PRO A 51 -15.77 1.58 -18.71
C PRO A 51 -14.94 2.82 -19.11
N ARG A 52 -15.41 3.57 -20.13
CA ARG A 52 -14.71 4.74 -20.69
C ARG A 52 -14.33 5.81 -19.63
N PRO A 53 -15.18 6.11 -18.61
CA PRO A 53 -14.78 7.02 -17.54
C PRO A 53 -13.58 6.54 -16.73
N LYS A 54 -13.42 5.21 -16.51
CA LYS A 54 -12.28 4.65 -15.77
C LYS A 54 -10.98 4.77 -16.58
N LEU A 55 -11.03 4.52 -17.89
CA LEU A 55 -9.90 4.76 -18.80
C LEU A 55 -9.52 6.25 -18.84
N SER A 56 -10.50 7.15 -18.96
CA SER A 56 -10.25 8.61 -18.94
C SER A 56 -9.63 9.07 -17.61
N ALA A 57 -10.11 8.55 -16.48
CA ALA A 57 -9.53 8.84 -15.16
C ALA A 57 -8.09 8.34 -15.03
N LEU A 58 -7.77 7.17 -15.61
CA LEU A 58 -6.41 6.66 -15.66
C LEU A 58 -5.51 7.57 -16.51
N GLU A 59 -5.85 7.82 -17.78
CA GLU A 59 -5.02 8.63 -18.70
C GLU A 59 -4.78 10.07 -18.22
N SER A 60 -5.71 10.62 -17.42
CA SER A 60 -5.58 11.95 -16.81
C SER A 60 -4.85 11.97 -15.47
N GLY A 61 -4.37 10.82 -15.00
CA GLY A 61 -3.66 10.70 -13.72
C GLY A 61 -4.55 10.83 -12.48
N ARG A 62 -5.88 10.83 -12.62
CA ARG A 62 -6.83 10.89 -11.49
C ARG A 62 -7.02 9.55 -10.78
N ARG A 63 -6.29 8.50 -11.18
CA ARG A 63 -6.26 7.21 -10.48
C ARG A 63 -4.91 7.04 -9.82
N ASP A 64 -4.93 6.87 -8.50
CA ASP A 64 -3.70 6.70 -7.73
C ASP A 64 -3.12 5.28 -7.86
N ALA A 65 -3.99 4.29 -8.07
CA ALA A 65 -3.62 2.88 -8.08
C ALA A 65 -4.15 2.11 -9.30
N VAL A 66 -3.32 1.15 -9.72
CA VAL A 66 -3.61 0.11 -10.72
C VAL A 66 -3.14 -1.22 -10.11
N SER A 67 -3.99 -2.23 -10.12
CA SER A 67 -3.61 -3.56 -9.61
C SER A 67 -2.64 -4.25 -10.58
N LEU A 68 -1.82 -5.18 -10.08
CA LEU A 68 -0.89 -5.96 -10.92
C LEU A 68 -1.63 -6.72 -12.05
N GLY A 69 -2.80 -7.30 -11.75
CA GLY A 69 -3.61 -7.98 -12.76
C GLY A 69 -4.08 -7.05 -13.87
N GLU A 70 -4.53 -5.83 -13.54
CA GLU A 70 -4.89 -4.82 -14.53
C GLU A 70 -3.67 -4.42 -15.38
N LEU A 71 -2.50 -4.23 -14.76
CA LEU A 71 -1.26 -3.86 -15.45
C LEU A 71 -0.81 -4.94 -16.46
N VAL A 72 -0.87 -6.22 -16.08
CA VAL A 72 -0.56 -7.35 -16.98
C VAL A 72 -1.50 -7.40 -18.17
N LEU A 73 -2.82 -7.24 -17.95
CA LEU A 73 -3.79 -7.22 -19.05
C LEU A 73 -3.58 -6.03 -19.99
N MET A 74 -3.18 -4.86 -19.48
CA MET A 74 -2.83 -3.71 -20.30
C MET A 74 -1.61 -4.02 -21.19
N ALA A 75 -0.55 -4.62 -20.63
CA ALA A 75 0.65 -5.00 -21.38
C ALA A 75 0.31 -5.99 -22.51
N ILE A 76 -0.50 -7.01 -22.23
CA ILE A 76 -0.98 -7.97 -23.24
C ILE A 76 -1.75 -7.25 -24.35
N ALA A 77 -2.65 -6.33 -24.00
CA ALA A 77 -3.46 -5.62 -25.00
C ALA A 77 -2.63 -4.70 -25.92
N PHE A 78 -1.55 -4.11 -25.39
CA PHE A 78 -0.60 -3.33 -26.19
C PHE A 78 0.42 -4.20 -26.92
N GLN A 79 0.61 -5.45 -26.50
CA GLN A 79 1.74 -6.31 -26.91
C GLN A 79 3.09 -5.66 -26.57
N GLU A 80 3.17 -5.09 -25.36
CA GLU A 80 4.35 -4.41 -24.84
C GLU A 80 4.82 -5.08 -23.54
N PRO A 81 6.11 -5.00 -23.19
CA PRO A 81 6.58 -5.44 -21.89
C PRO A 81 6.01 -4.55 -20.77
N LEU A 82 5.88 -5.11 -19.56
CA LEU A 82 5.42 -4.36 -18.38
C LEU A 82 6.27 -3.12 -18.09
N THR A 83 7.56 -3.17 -18.43
CA THR A 83 8.51 -2.06 -18.29
C THR A 83 8.08 -0.81 -19.05
N GLU A 84 7.42 -0.94 -20.21
CA GLU A 84 6.94 0.22 -20.98
C GLU A 84 5.76 0.92 -20.31
N LEU A 85 4.97 0.21 -19.49
CA LEU A 85 3.86 0.82 -18.74
C LEU A 85 4.31 1.54 -17.47
N VAL A 86 5.49 1.18 -16.93
CA VAL A 86 6.06 1.80 -15.72
C VAL A 86 7.29 2.67 -16.01
N ARG A 87 7.58 2.93 -17.28
CA ARG A 87 8.70 3.77 -17.71
C ARG A 87 8.50 5.22 -17.29
N TYR A 88 9.55 5.85 -16.78
CA TYR A 88 9.58 7.29 -16.49
C TYR A 88 10.61 7.97 -17.40
N ASP A 89 10.16 8.93 -18.21
CA ASP A 89 11.01 9.68 -19.17
C ASP A 89 11.39 11.09 -18.67
N GLY A 90 11.12 11.41 -17.40
CA GLY A 90 11.49 12.70 -16.83
C GLY A 90 12.96 12.79 -16.42
N PRO A 91 13.48 14.00 -16.14
CA PRO A 91 14.84 14.15 -15.63
C PRO A 91 14.99 13.54 -14.23
N GLY A 92 16.07 12.81 -14.02
CA GLY A 92 16.39 12.17 -12.74
C GLY A 92 15.57 10.91 -12.45
N ASP A 93 15.91 10.23 -11.34
CA ASP A 93 15.11 9.12 -10.84
C ASP A 93 13.98 9.68 -9.96
N ARG A 94 12.74 9.26 -10.23
CA ARG A 94 11.55 9.75 -9.53
C ARG A 94 10.99 8.68 -8.63
N GLU A 95 10.65 9.07 -7.42
CA GLU A 95 9.93 8.22 -6.49
C GLU A 95 8.49 7.98 -6.96
N ILE A 96 8.11 6.72 -7.00
CA ILE A 96 6.80 6.22 -7.39
C ILE A 96 6.12 5.64 -6.16
N ALA A 97 4.96 6.18 -5.81
CA ALA A 97 4.14 5.65 -4.73
C ALA A 97 3.35 4.43 -5.24
N LEU A 98 3.64 3.25 -4.69
CA LEU A 98 2.96 2.00 -5.02
C LEU A 98 1.61 1.86 -4.29
N SER A 99 1.48 2.52 -3.13
CA SER A 99 0.25 2.57 -2.35
C SER A 99 0.10 3.93 -1.65
N PRO A 100 -1.13 4.30 -1.23
CA PRO A 100 -1.34 5.49 -0.42
C PRO A 100 -0.61 5.46 0.93
N ALA A 101 -0.25 4.27 1.41
CA ALA A 101 0.38 4.03 2.71
C ALA A 101 1.92 4.02 2.66
N SER A 102 2.50 4.86 1.77
CA SER A 102 3.91 5.27 1.84
C SER A 102 4.97 4.28 1.34
N SER A 103 4.60 3.23 0.60
CA SER A 103 5.61 2.44 -0.13
C SER A 103 6.06 3.20 -1.37
N GLN A 104 7.27 3.75 -1.33
CA GLN A 104 7.89 4.43 -2.46
C GLN A 104 9.01 3.56 -3.03
N VAL A 105 9.07 3.48 -4.35
CA VAL A 105 10.18 2.86 -5.09
C VAL A 105 10.58 3.79 -6.20
N THR A 106 11.83 3.75 -6.64
CA THR A 106 12.21 4.55 -7.79
C THR A 106 11.68 3.94 -9.09
N ALA A 107 11.50 4.76 -10.12
CA ALA A 107 11.00 4.30 -11.41
C ALA A 107 11.96 3.29 -12.06
N GLU A 108 13.27 3.50 -11.91
CA GLU A 108 14.30 2.58 -12.39
C GLU A 108 14.24 1.22 -11.67
N ALA A 109 14.08 1.22 -10.34
CA ALA A 109 13.95 -0.01 -9.57
C ALA A 109 12.71 -0.80 -9.97
N LEU A 110 11.57 -0.11 -10.18
CA LEU A 110 10.33 -0.72 -10.62
C LEU A 110 10.46 -1.35 -12.02
N ALA A 111 11.11 -0.65 -12.96
CA ALA A 111 11.37 -1.17 -14.30
C ALA A 111 12.31 -2.39 -14.27
N SER A 112 13.37 -2.34 -13.45
CA SER A 112 14.31 -3.46 -13.28
C SER A 112 13.61 -4.73 -12.80
N LEU A 113 12.74 -4.60 -11.79
CA LEU A 113 11.95 -5.72 -11.25
C LEU A 113 11.12 -6.43 -12.34
N PHE A 114 10.49 -5.67 -13.25
CA PHE A 114 9.73 -6.26 -14.36
C PHE A 114 10.60 -6.75 -15.52
N GLY A 115 11.80 -6.20 -15.69
CA GLY A 115 12.77 -6.62 -16.69
C GLY A 115 13.55 -7.89 -16.33
N GLY A 116 13.31 -8.47 -15.16
CA GLY A 116 14.03 -9.65 -14.67
C GLY A 116 15.47 -9.36 -14.23
N SER A 117 15.85 -8.08 -14.11
CA SER A 117 17.14 -7.67 -13.55
C SER A 117 16.94 -7.31 -12.09
N PRO A 118 17.76 -7.84 -11.15
CA PRO A 118 17.68 -7.38 -9.78
C PRO A 118 18.00 -5.89 -9.75
N PRO A 119 17.19 -5.05 -9.08
CA PRO A 119 17.46 -3.63 -9.03
C PRO A 119 18.82 -3.39 -8.37
N THR A 120 19.74 -2.74 -9.10
CA THR A 120 21.11 -2.52 -8.63
C THR A 120 21.10 -1.36 -7.64
N GLY A 121 21.50 -1.61 -6.39
CA GLY A 121 21.53 -0.56 -5.37
C GLY A 121 20.15 -0.12 -4.86
N ALA A 122 19.07 -0.84 -5.23
CA ALA A 122 17.87 -0.76 -4.42
C ALA A 122 18.18 -1.45 -3.10
N GLU A 123 18.60 -0.66 -2.11
CA GLU A 123 18.07 -0.87 -0.77
C GLU A 123 16.55 -0.74 -0.90
N VAL A 124 15.92 -1.81 -1.38
CA VAL A 124 14.52 -1.99 -1.11
C VAL A 124 14.53 -2.06 0.41
N LEU A 125 14.11 -0.97 1.06
CA LEU A 125 13.61 -0.99 2.42
C LEU A 125 12.36 -1.87 2.40
N VAL A 126 12.56 -3.15 2.09
CA VAL A 126 11.65 -4.21 2.44
C VAL A 126 11.75 -4.21 3.95
N PHE A 127 10.76 -3.63 4.61
CA PHE A 127 10.44 -4.04 5.96
C PHE A 127 9.97 -5.48 5.86
N GLY A 128 10.93 -6.39 5.73
CA GLY A 128 10.75 -7.79 5.41
C GLY A 128 11.68 -8.62 6.29
N PRO A 129 11.25 -9.84 6.64
CA PRO A 129 12.00 -10.64 7.58
C PRO A 129 13.16 -11.34 6.87
N GLU A 130 14.34 -11.32 7.52
CA GLU A 130 15.54 -12.18 7.35
C GLU A 130 16.70 -11.46 6.61
N GLU A 131 17.97 -11.49 7.00
CA GLU A 131 18.75 -11.96 8.17
C GLU A 131 20.12 -11.26 8.02
N GLY A 132 20.69 -10.69 9.10
CA GLY A 132 22.01 -10.05 9.00
C GLY A 132 22.37 -9.06 10.10
N ASP A 133 22.33 -9.52 11.34
CA ASP A 133 23.19 -9.06 12.45
C ASP A 133 23.28 -7.55 12.77
N ALA A 134 22.15 -6.97 13.18
CA ALA A 134 22.10 -6.04 14.31
C ALA A 134 20.67 -6.05 14.90
N SER A 135 20.58 -6.23 16.21
CA SER A 135 19.34 -6.50 16.96
C SER A 135 18.36 -5.31 16.94
N LEU A 136 17.60 -5.17 15.86
CA LEU A 136 16.38 -4.37 15.80
C LEU A 136 15.19 -5.34 15.81
N VAL A 137 14.47 -5.38 16.93
CA VAL A 137 13.22 -6.12 17.07
C VAL A 137 12.30 -5.74 15.91
N LYS A 138 12.01 -6.68 14.99
CA LYS A 138 11.11 -6.49 13.84
C LYS A 138 9.73 -6.06 14.36
N LEU A 139 9.51 -4.75 14.39
CA LEU A 139 8.21 -4.18 14.65
C LEU A 139 7.34 -4.48 13.44
N GLY A 140 6.32 -5.33 13.63
CA GLY A 140 5.39 -5.68 12.55
C GLY A 140 4.77 -4.45 11.91
N THR A 141 4.38 -4.55 10.64
CA THR A 141 3.59 -3.51 9.96
C THR A 141 2.31 -3.24 10.74
N PRO A 142 1.96 -1.96 11.02
CA PRO A 142 0.72 -1.62 11.72
C PRO A 142 -0.49 -2.22 11.01
N VAL A 143 -1.28 -3.01 11.73
CA VAL A 143 -2.58 -3.45 11.22
C VAL A 143 -3.66 -2.44 11.60
N GLN A 144 -4.84 -2.54 10.98
CA GLN A 144 -5.96 -1.61 11.20
C GLN A 144 -6.26 -1.40 12.69
N ALA A 145 -6.21 -2.44 13.51
CA ALA A 145 -6.46 -2.35 14.95
C ALA A 145 -5.41 -1.49 15.69
N ASP A 146 -4.14 -1.55 15.28
CA ASP A 146 -3.08 -0.73 15.87
C ASP A 146 -3.25 0.74 15.49
N VAL A 147 -3.59 1.00 14.23
CA VAL A 147 -3.83 2.35 13.70
C VAL A 147 -5.03 2.99 14.38
N GLU A 148 -6.15 2.26 14.52
CA GLU A 148 -7.35 2.76 15.20
C GLU A 148 -7.08 3.07 16.67
N LEU A 149 -6.34 2.20 17.38
CA LEU A 149 -5.97 2.44 18.76
C LEU A 149 -5.03 3.64 18.89
N ALA A 150 -4.03 3.76 18.00
CA ALA A 150 -3.07 4.85 17.97
C ALA A 150 -3.75 6.21 17.75
N VAL A 151 -4.65 6.29 16.77
CA VAL A 151 -5.46 7.50 16.50
C VAL A 151 -6.28 7.88 17.72
N ARG A 152 -6.93 6.90 18.38
CA ARG A 152 -7.73 7.16 19.57
C ARG A 152 -6.90 7.66 20.75
N LEU A 153 -5.67 7.17 20.91
CA LEU A 153 -4.76 7.55 21.99
C LEU A 153 -3.91 8.79 21.67
N GLY A 154 -3.91 9.27 20.43
CA GLY A 154 -3.08 10.40 20.02
C GLY A 154 -1.58 10.09 20.01
N VAL A 155 -1.20 8.84 19.73
CA VAL A 155 0.21 8.39 19.69
C VAL A 155 0.56 7.81 18.32
N PRO A 156 1.85 7.75 17.94
CA PRO A 156 2.27 7.06 16.71
C PRO A 156 1.90 5.56 16.75
N PRO A 157 1.46 4.94 15.63
CA PRO A 157 1.16 3.51 15.58
C PRO A 157 2.31 2.61 16.06
N GLN A 158 3.55 3.03 15.82
CA GLN A 158 4.74 2.32 16.26
C GLN A 158 4.83 2.18 17.78
N GLU A 159 4.38 3.17 18.56
CA GLU A 159 4.36 3.07 20.03
C GLU A 159 3.33 2.05 20.51
N VAL A 160 2.17 1.95 19.84
CA VAL A 160 1.16 0.94 20.14
C VAL A 160 1.72 -0.46 19.90
N ILE A 161 2.35 -0.69 18.75
CA ILE A 161 2.90 -1.99 18.38
C ILE A 161 4.03 -2.38 19.33
N GLN A 162 4.97 -1.48 19.60
CA GLN A 162 6.07 -1.72 20.54
C GLN A 162 5.56 -2.05 21.95
N THR A 163 4.48 -1.41 22.37
CA THR A 163 3.88 -1.65 23.69
C THR A 163 3.18 -3.00 23.71
N ALA A 164 2.40 -3.32 22.68
CA ALA A 164 1.72 -4.61 22.55
C ALA A 164 2.73 -5.77 22.53
N MET A 165 3.78 -5.68 21.70
CA MET A 165 4.82 -6.73 21.63
C MET A 165 5.52 -6.94 22.96
N ARG A 166 5.74 -5.88 23.75
CA ARG A 166 6.32 -6.02 25.10
C ARG A 166 5.36 -6.62 26.11
N LEU A 167 4.07 -6.23 26.06
CA LEU A 167 3.06 -6.74 26.98
C LEU A 167 2.70 -8.21 26.70
N PHE A 168 2.71 -8.61 25.43
CA PHE A 168 2.16 -9.88 24.98
C PHE A 168 3.23 -10.84 24.44
N SER A 169 4.43 -10.80 25.04
CA SER A 169 5.51 -11.76 24.75
C SER A 169 5.87 -11.88 23.26
N GLY A 170 5.87 -10.75 22.54
CA GLY A 170 6.18 -10.67 21.11
C GLY A 170 4.96 -10.64 20.19
N ASN A 171 3.74 -10.87 20.70
CA ASN A 171 2.53 -10.80 19.90
C ASN A 171 2.09 -9.35 19.63
N SER A 172 1.62 -9.10 18.41
CA SER A 172 0.85 -7.90 18.08
C SER A 172 -0.53 -7.92 18.74
N LEU A 173 -1.20 -6.76 18.79
CA LEU A 173 -2.53 -6.63 19.39
C LEU A 173 -3.56 -7.54 18.70
N HIS A 174 -3.47 -7.70 17.38
CA HIS A 174 -4.34 -8.57 16.61
C HIS A 174 -4.09 -10.06 16.90
N GLN A 175 -2.83 -10.49 16.94
CA GLN A 175 -2.47 -11.88 17.24
C GLN A 175 -2.93 -12.26 18.64
N GLU A 176 -2.66 -11.40 19.63
CA GLU A 176 -3.09 -11.62 21.01
C GLU A 176 -4.62 -11.65 21.14
N ARG A 177 -5.32 -10.77 20.40
CA ARG A 177 -6.79 -10.75 20.37
C ARG A 177 -7.34 -12.08 19.90
N ASP A 178 -6.80 -12.58 18.79
CA ASP A 178 -7.31 -13.78 18.16
C ASP A 178 -7.00 -15.00 19.03
N ALA A 179 -5.78 -15.09 19.60
CA ALA A 179 -5.41 -16.14 20.55
C ALA A 179 -6.35 -16.17 21.78
N ARG A 180 -6.59 -15.03 22.43
CA ARG A 180 -7.50 -14.97 23.60
C ARG A 180 -8.95 -15.23 23.22
N ALA A 181 -9.40 -14.75 22.06
CA ALA A 181 -10.76 -15.00 21.60
C ALA A 181 -10.98 -16.49 21.30
N GLU A 182 -10.00 -17.17 20.72
CA GLU A 182 -10.01 -18.61 20.48
C GLU A 182 -10.05 -19.39 21.80
N SER A 183 -9.16 -19.09 22.75
CA SER A 183 -9.18 -19.75 24.08
C SER A 183 -10.50 -19.55 24.82
N LEU A 184 -11.15 -18.39 24.70
CA LEU A 184 -12.47 -18.15 25.30
C LEU A 184 -13.59 -18.95 24.63
N LEU A 185 -13.50 -19.15 23.32
CA LEU A 185 -14.46 -19.98 22.58
C LEU A 185 -14.33 -21.46 22.97
N GLU A 186 -13.11 -21.96 23.09
CA GLU A 186 -12.85 -23.33 23.55
C GLU A 186 -13.44 -23.60 24.94
N LEU A 187 -13.32 -22.64 25.86
CA LEU A 187 -13.84 -22.78 27.23
C LEU A 187 -15.37 -22.75 27.32
N LYS A 188 -16.05 -22.06 26.40
CA LYS A 188 -17.51 -21.81 26.50
C LYS A 188 -18.35 -22.67 25.57
N GLY A 189 -17.73 -23.42 24.67
CA GLY A 189 -18.41 -24.33 23.74
C GLY A 189 -18.96 -23.64 22.50
N SER A 190 -19.56 -24.44 21.61
CA SER A 190 -19.96 -24.07 20.24
C SER A 190 -21.05 -23.00 20.14
N ASP A 191 -21.79 -22.74 21.22
CA ASP A 191 -22.96 -21.83 21.19
C ASP A 191 -22.59 -20.36 21.44
N ALA A 192 -21.31 -20.07 21.66
CA ALA A 192 -20.83 -18.73 21.98
C ALA A 192 -20.59 -17.90 20.71
N ASP A 193 -21.11 -16.66 20.63
CA ASP A 193 -20.90 -15.75 19.48
C ASP A 193 -19.44 -15.23 19.42
N PRO A 194 -18.64 -15.65 18.41
CA PRO A 194 -17.24 -15.24 18.27
C PRO A 194 -17.04 -13.73 18.17
N ARG A 195 -18.03 -12.99 17.62
CA ARG A 195 -17.92 -11.54 17.44
C ARG A 195 -17.98 -10.81 18.78
N ALA A 196 -18.87 -11.25 19.67
CA ALA A 196 -18.99 -10.69 21.00
C ALA A 196 -17.66 -10.83 21.79
N TYR A 197 -17.04 -12.02 21.75
CA TYR A 197 -15.76 -12.26 22.44
C TYR A 197 -14.63 -11.40 21.89
N ARG A 198 -14.48 -11.33 20.57
CA ARG A 198 -13.46 -10.46 19.95
C ARG A 198 -13.63 -9.00 20.37
N GLY A 199 -14.86 -8.50 20.46
CA GLY A 199 -15.14 -7.14 20.93
C GLY A 199 -14.80 -6.91 22.41
N HIS A 200 -14.97 -7.91 23.27
CA HIS A 200 -14.54 -7.84 24.67
C HIS A 200 -13.01 -7.87 24.79
N VAL A 201 -12.35 -8.82 24.14
CA VAL A 201 -10.90 -8.97 24.15
C VAL A 201 -10.22 -7.72 23.58
N THR A 202 -10.72 -7.15 22.48
CA THR A 202 -10.15 -5.92 21.90
C THR A 202 -10.17 -4.75 22.88
N ARG A 203 -11.27 -4.58 23.64
CA ARG A 203 -11.39 -3.53 24.66
C ARG A 203 -10.43 -3.76 25.82
N GLU A 204 -10.29 -5.00 26.26
CA GLU A 204 -9.37 -5.38 27.32
C GLU A 204 -7.90 -5.13 26.92
N LEU A 205 -7.48 -5.63 25.76
CA LEU A 205 -6.10 -5.43 25.26
C LEU A 205 -5.78 -3.96 25.04
N SER A 206 -6.74 -3.19 24.50
CA SER A 206 -6.57 -1.74 24.34
C SER A 206 -6.32 -1.04 25.68
N ALA A 207 -7.06 -1.42 26.73
CA ALA A 207 -6.89 -0.85 28.07
C ALA A 207 -5.53 -1.22 28.68
N GLN A 208 -5.03 -2.43 28.42
CA GLN A 208 -3.69 -2.86 28.86
C GLN A 208 -2.58 -2.05 28.17
N VAL A 209 -2.70 -1.83 26.85
CA VAL A 209 -1.76 -1.01 26.08
C VAL A 209 -1.81 0.46 26.53
N GLU A 210 -3.00 1.04 26.69
CA GLU A 210 -3.15 2.42 27.19
C GLU A 210 -2.50 2.60 28.56
N LYS A 211 -2.78 1.68 29.50
CA LYS A 211 -2.19 1.72 30.83
C LYS A 211 -0.66 1.69 30.76
N SER A 212 -0.08 0.79 29.95
CA SER A 212 1.37 0.70 29.81
C SER A 212 1.99 1.94 29.17
N LEU A 213 1.29 2.59 28.22
CA LEU A 213 1.74 3.86 27.65
C LEU A 213 1.74 5.00 28.67
N ARG A 214 0.73 5.07 29.56
CA ARG A 214 0.69 6.03 30.68
C ARG A 214 1.81 5.75 31.70
N ASP A 215 1.99 4.50 32.09
CA ASP A 215 3.03 4.09 33.04
C ASP A 215 4.45 4.44 32.54
N ARG A 216 4.63 4.50 31.21
CA ARG A 216 5.88 4.92 30.55
C ARG A 216 5.99 6.43 30.31
N GLY A 217 4.97 7.22 30.61
CA GLY A 217 4.95 8.67 30.38
C GLY A 217 4.84 9.08 28.90
N ILE A 218 4.41 8.18 28.01
CA ILE A 218 4.18 8.50 26.60
C ILE A 218 2.80 9.12 26.41
N LEU A 219 1.82 8.63 27.17
CA LEU A 219 0.48 9.17 27.21
C LEU A 219 0.32 10.01 28.47
N SER A 220 0.07 11.31 28.30
CA SER A 220 -0.24 12.24 29.40
C SER A 220 -1.64 12.04 29.97
#